data_AF-A0A931NU94-F1
#
_entry.id   AF-A0A931NU94-F1
#
_cell.length_a   1.000
_cell.length_b   1.000
_cell.length_c   1.000
_cell.angle_alpha   90.00
_cell.angle_beta   90.00
_cell.angle_gamma   90.00
#
_symmetry.space_group_name_H-M   'P 1'
#
loop_
_entity.id
_entity.type
_entity.pdbx_description
1 polymer ?
#
loop_
_entity_poly.entity_id
_entity_poly.type
_entity_poly.pdbx_seq_one_letter_code
_entity_poly.pdbx_strand_id
1 'polypeptide(L)'
;MSDMVPSRLPGSALQPTPLAPGTTSLPSGRTVTASAQGGGEQIEIRSPAGDLELRIALTPDGPVLQLRGVKLEIDSTDSVAVRCKDFEIAATDSVRLTAARDVEVRAQGELKVKTQGQMHIDGEVINLNGGDRSDYPDGRPGWTPPPVPGLPEMPTLPTHHEPGCDCGHDHH
;
A
#
# COMPACT_ATOMS: atom_id res chain seq x y z
N MET A 1 46.81 -30.76 53.21
CA MET A 1 46.16 -29.59 52.59
C MET A 1 45.07 -30.13 51.67
N SER A 2 43.85 -30.24 52.17
CA SER A 2 42.70 -30.71 51.40
C SER A 2 41.67 -29.59 51.47
N ASP A 3 41.57 -28.85 50.37
CA ASP A 3 40.67 -27.71 50.23
C ASP A 3 39.22 -28.17 50.16
N MET A 4 38.40 -27.44 50.90
CA MET A 4 36.97 -27.60 51.11
C MET A 4 36.23 -27.03 49.89
N VAL A 5 35.52 -27.88 49.15
CA VAL A 5 34.67 -27.46 48.02
C VAL A 5 33.44 -26.71 48.57
N PRO A 6 33.18 -25.45 48.19
CA PRO A 6 31.93 -24.80 48.54
C PRO A 6 30.82 -25.25 47.57
N SER A 7 29.77 -25.83 48.14
CA SER A 7 28.53 -26.20 47.46
C SER A 7 27.85 -24.95 46.89
N ARG A 8 27.68 -24.89 45.57
CA ARG A 8 26.89 -23.86 44.91
C ARG A 8 25.40 -24.16 45.10
N LEU A 9 24.68 -23.24 45.74
CA LEU A 9 23.22 -23.24 45.77
C LEU A 9 22.66 -23.13 44.33
N PRO A 10 21.57 -23.83 43.99
CA PRO A 10 20.93 -23.66 42.69
C PRO A 10 20.28 -22.27 42.62
N GLY A 11 20.68 -21.49 41.62
CA GLY A 11 20.02 -20.22 41.27
C GLY A 11 18.58 -20.51 40.88
N SER A 12 17.64 -20.07 41.72
CA SER A 12 16.22 -20.12 41.43
C SER A 12 15.94 -19.20 40.25
N ALA A 13 15.80 -19.77 39.07
CA ALA A 13 15.34 -19.06 37.89
C ALA A 13 13.94 -18.52 38.19
N LEU A 14 13.77 -17.19 38.17
CA LEU A 14 12.47 -16.54 38.15
C LEU A 14 11.75 -17.02 36.89
N GLN A 15 10.88 -18.01 37.03
CA GLN A 15 9.99 -18.39 35.95
C GLN A 15 8.99 -17.23 35.76
N PRO A 16 8.86 -16.66 34.55
CA PRO A 16 7.84 -15.66 34.28
C PRO A 16 6.48 -16.28 34.58
N THR A 17 5.76 -15.74 35.55
CA THR A 17 4.39 -16.18 35.86
C THR A 17 3.53 -15.80 34.66
N PRO A 18 2.81 -16.76 34.03
CA PRO A 18 1.89 -16.42 32.96
C PRO A 18 0.83 -15.46 33.51
N LEU A 19 0.78 -14.24 32.99
CA LEU A 19 -0.29 -13.31 33.30
C LEU A 19 -1.59 -13.94 32.82
N ALA A 20 -2.47 -14.29 33.75
CA ALA A 20 -3.81 -14.74 33.43
C ALA A 20 -4.49 -13.67 32.55
N PRO A 21 -5.27 -14.07 31.52
CA PRO A 21 -5.97 -13.11 30.69
C PRO A 21 -6.83 -12.16 31.55
N GLY A 22 -6.59 -10.87 31.41
CA GLY A 22 -7.42 -9.83 32.01
C GLY A 22 -8.59 -9.54 31.09
N THR A 23 -9.81 -9.84 31.54
CA THR A 23 -11.03 -9.59 30.78
C THR A 23 -11.87 -8.53 31.49
N THR A 24 -12.42 -7.57 30.73
CA THR A 24 -13.30 -6.52 31.26
C THR A 24 -14.45 -6.26 30.30
N SER A 25 -15.68 -6.22 30.82
CA SER A 25 -16.87 -5.85 30.06
C SER A 25 -17.04 -4.33 30.02
N LEU A 26 -17.40 -3.81 28.84
CA LEU A 26 -17.69 -2.39 28.63
C LEU A 26 -19.21 -2.13 28.73
N PRO A 27 -19.65 -0.91 29.10
CA PRO A 27 -21.08 -0.55 29.14
C PRO A 27 -21.84 -0.77 27.82
N SER A 28 -21.14 -0.79 26.69
CA SER A 28 -21.73 -1.09 25.38
C SER A 28 -22.01 -2.58 25.15
N GLY A 29 -21.78 -3.45 26.14
CA GLY A 29 -21.86 -4.91 26.02
C GLY A 29 -20.66 -5.57 25.33
N ARG A 30 -19.63 -4.79 24.96
CA ARG A 30 -18.39 -5.30 24.38
C ARG A 30 -17.50 -5.90 25.46
N THR A 31 -16.60 -6.79 25.06
CA THR A 31 -15.60 -7.36 25.96
C THR A 31 -14.20 -7.01 25.47
N VAL A 32 -13.36 -6.51 26.38
CA VAL A 32 -11.93 -6.32 26.15
C VAL A 32 -11.16 -7.42 26.86
N THR A 33 -10.26 -8.09 26.15
CA THR A 33 -9.40 -9.13 26.71
C THR A 33 -7.94 -8.78 26.42
N ALA A 34 -7.11 -8.73 27.45
CA ALA A 34 -5.66 -8.67 27.33
C ALA A 34 -5.07 -10.00 27.80
N SER A 35 -4.20 -10.62 27.00
CA SER A 35 -3.57 -11.91 27.34
C SER A 35 -2.11 -11.95 26.95
N ALA A 36 -1.32 -12.70 27.71
CA ALA A 36 0.04 -13.09 27.35
C ALA A 36 0.09 -14.61 27.32
N GLN A 37 -0.15 -15.22 26.15
CA GLN A 37 -0.16 -16.68 25.97
C GLN A 37 0.74 -17.10 24.81
N GLY A 38 1.43 -18.24 24.98
CA GLY A 38 2.14 -18.91 23.89
C GLY A 38 3.29 -18.11 23.26
N GLY A 39 3.89 -17.17 24.00
CA GLY A 39 5.00 -16.34 23.51
C GLY A 39 4.61 -15.04 22.81
N GLY A 40 3.34 -14.62 22.90
CA GLY A 40 2.87 -13.33 22.40
C GLY A 40 1.96 -12.63 23.40
N GLU A 41 1.92 -11.31 23.31
CA GLU A 41 0.97 -10.46 24.02
C GLU A 41 -0.13 -10.02 23.05
N GLN A 42 -1.37 -9.97 23.51
CA GLN A 42 -2.50 -9.66 22.67
C GLN A 42 -3.58 -8.88 23.41
N ILE A 43 -4.21 -7.94 22.71
CA ILE A 43 -5.42 -7.23 23.13
C ILE A 43 -6.52 -7.52 22.09
N GLU A 44 -7.69 -7.94 22.54
CA GLU A 44 -8.89 -8.17 21.72
C GLU A 44 -10.06 -7.32 22.20
N ILE A 45 -10.86 -6.80 21.26
CA ILE A 45 -12.19 -6.26 21.54
C ILE A 45 -13.22 -7.08 20.75
N ARG A 46 -14.23 -7.58 21.47
CA ARG A 46 -15.33 -8.37 20.89
C ARG A 46 -16.67 -7.67 21.04
N SER A 47 -17.51 -7.80 20.02
CA SER A 47 -18.89 -7.33 20.02
C SER A 47 -19.72 -8.06 21.09
N PRO A 48 -20.91 -7.55 21.47
CA PRO A 48 -21.83 -8.29 22.34
C PRO A 48 -22.25 -9.66 21.78
N ALA A 49 -22.18 -9.84 20.46
CA ALA A 49 -22.45 -11.12 19.78
C ALA A 49 -21.22 -12.06 19.77
N GLY A 50 -20.06 -11.60 20.22
CA GLY A 50 -18.81 -12.39 20.29
C GLY A 50 -17.86 -12.21 19.11
N ASP A 51 -18.24 -11.44 18.09
CA ASP A 51 -17.41 -11.16 16.92
C ASP A 51 -16.16 -10.35 17.30
N LEU A 52 -15.00 -10.73 16.75
CA LEU A 52 -13.77 -9.96 16.93
C LEU A 52 -13.83 -8.68 16.08
N GLU A 53 -13.84 -7.53 16.75
CA GLU A 53 -13.86 -6.21 16.11
C GLU A 53 -12.43 -5.63 15.98
N LEU A 54 -11.60 -5.79 17.02
CA LEU A 54 -10.22 -5.29 17.04
C LEU A 54 -9.29 -6.32 17.67
N ARG A 55 -8.10 -6.48 17.10
CA ARG A 55 -6.99 -7.26 17.65
C ARG A 55 -5.69 -6.50 17.49
N ILE A 56 -4.93 -6.41 18.58
CA ILE A 56 -3.53 -5.98 18.59
C ILE A 56 -2.73 -7.17 19.07
N ALA A 57 -1.83 -7.71 18.25
CA ALA A 57 -0.94 -8.80 18.63
C ALA A 57 0.51 -8.31 18.59
N LEU A 58 1.23 -8.40 19.70
CA LEU A 58 2.66 -8.12 19.75
C LEU A 58 3.40 -9.39 19.32
N THR A 59 3.93 -9.40 18.10
CA THR A 59 4.71 -10.51 17.56
C THR A 59 6.21 -10.20 17.64
N PRO A 60 7.09 -11.20 17.47
CA PRO A 60 8.54 -10.96 17.39
C PRO A 60 8.94 -9.99 16.26
N ASP A 61 8.16 -9.92 15.19
CA ASP A 61 8.38 -9.03 14.05
C ASP A 61 7.76 -7.63 14.25
N GLY A 62 7.02 -7.43 15.34
CA GLY A 62 6.38 -6.16 15.72
C GLY A 62 4.88 -6.28 16.01
N PRO A 63 4.22 -5.17 16.40
CA PRO A 63 2.79 -5.14 16.63
C PRO A 63 2.00 -5.29 15.32
N VAL A 64 1.04 -6.21 15.31
CA VAL A 64 0.06 -6.40 14.22
C VAL A 64 -1.31 -5.92 14.68
N LEU A 65 -1.86 -4.95 13.97
CA LEU A 65 -3.21 -4.43 14.17
C LEU A 65 -4.16 -5.07 13.16
N GLN A 66 -5.24 -5.66 13.63
CA GLN A 66 -6.34 -6.16 12.81
C GLN A 66 -7.64 -5.51 13.26
N LEU A 67 -8.34 -4.89 12.32
CA LEU A 67 -9.64 -4.27 12.55
C LEU A 67 -10.66 -4.90 11.61
N ARG A 68 -11.82 -5.25 12.17
CA ARG A 68 -13.01 -5.65 11.43
C ARG A 68 -14.16 -4.81 11.94
N GLY A 69 -14.72 -3.98 11.08
CA GLY A 69 -15.80 -3.10 11.47
C GLY A 69 -16.47 -2.45 10.27
N VAL A 70 -17.50 -1.67 10.56
CA VAL A 70 -18.29 -0.96 9.53
C VAL A 70 -17.61 0.32 9.05
N LYS A 71 -16.75 0.93 9.87
CA LYS A 71 -16.05 2.20 9.56
C LYS A 71 -14.73 2.28 10.33
N LEU A 72 -13.67 2.76 9.67
CA LEU A 72 -12.43 3.23 10.27
C LEU A 72 -12.29 4.72 9.98
N GLU A 73 -11.98 5.50 11.00
CA GLU A 73 -11.73 6.95 10.91
C GLU A 73 -10.43 7.26 11.64
N ILE A 74 -9.56 8.05 11.01
CA ILE A 74 -8.27 8.46 11.55
C ILE A 74 -8.22 9.97 11.48
N ASP A 75 -8.34 10.62 12.62
CA ASP A 75 -8.24 12.07 12.77
C ASP A 75 -6.93 12.44 13.48
N SER A 76 -6.18 13.37 12.91
CA SER A 76 -4.94 13.90 13.50
C SER A 76 -4.93 15.41 13.36
N THR A 77 -4.52 16.11 14.42
CA THR A 77 -4.46 17.58 14.46
C THR A 77 -3.20 18.14 13.79
N ASP A 78 -2.20 17.30 13.55
CA ASP A 78 -0.90 17.71 12.99
C ASP A 78 -0.58 16.93 11.72
N SER A 79 -0.26 15.63 11.87
CA SER A 79 0.13 14.81 10.72
C SER A 79 -0.23 13.32 10.87
N VAL A 80 -0.34 12.64 9.73
CA VAL A 80 -0.40 11.18 9.62
C VAL A 80 0.67 10.76 8.62
N ALA A 81 1.59 9.87 9.04
CA ALA A 81 2.65 9.36 8.17
C ALA A 81 2.61 7.82 8.15
N VAL A 82 2.53 7.25 6.94
CA VAL A 82 2.60 5.79 6.73
C VAL A 82 3.91 5.48 6.03
N ARG A 83 4.76 4.66 6.66
CA ARG A 83 6.04 4.19 6.11
C ARG A 83 6.02 2.69 6.08
N CYS A 84 6.00 2.12 4.88
CA CYS A 84 5.92 0.67 4.69
C CYS A 84 6.59 0.28 3.38
N LYS A 85 6.91 -1.01 3.26
CA LYS A 85 7.43 -1.58 2.01
C LYS A 85 6.34 -1.66 0.94
N ASP A 86 5.17 -2.15 1.33
CA ASP A 86 4.03 -2.36 0.45
C ASP A 86 2.80 -1.67 1.04
N PHE A 87 2.15 -0.81 0.26
CA PHE A 87 0.93 -0.08 0.63
C PHE A 87 -0.17 -0.35 -0.41
N GLU A 88 -1.24 -1.01 0.01
CA GLU A 88 -2.38 -1.36 -0.85
C GLU A 88 -3.67 -0.76 -0.28
N ILE A 89 -4.42 -0.08 -1.15
CA ILE A 89 -5.77 0.40 -0.85
C ILE A 89 -6.71 -0.23 -1.86
N ALA A 90 -7.67 -1.03 -1.36
CA ALA A 90 -8.75 -1.60 -2.14
C ALA A 90 -10.08 -1.05 -1.62
N ALA A 91 -10.83 -0.37 -2.49
CA ALA A 91 -12.17 0.14 -2.19
C ALA A 91 -13.17 -0.38 -3.23
N THR A 92 -14.39 -0.71 -2.79
CA THR A 92 -15.44 -1.23 -3.66
C THR A 92 -16.25 -0.15 -4.36
N ASP A 93 -16.37 1.02 -3.74
CA ASP A 93 -17.15 2.14 -4.25
C ASP A 93 -16.25 3.27 -4.75
N SER A 94 -15.52 3.93 -3.84
CA SER A 94 -14.67 5.06 -4.20
C SER A 94 -13.46 5.25 -3.27
N VAL A 95 -12.40 5.85 -3.83
CA VAL A 95 -11.28 6.44 -3.09
C VAL A 95 -11.26 7.94 -3.42
N ARG A 96 -11.24 8.79 -2.39
CA ARG A 96 -11.19 10.25 -2.55
C ARG A 96 -10.02 10.82 -1.77
N LEU A 97 -9.15 11.56 -2.45
CA LEU A 97 -8.07 12.34 -1.86
C LEU A 97 -8.45 13.82 -1.99
N THR A 98 -8.40 14.56 -0.90
CA THR A 98 -8.73 15.99 -0.88
C THR A 98 -7.75 16.70 0.03
N ALA A 99 -7.14 17.77 -0.46
CA ALA A 99 -6.24 18.62 0.30
C ALA A 99 -6.66 20.07 0.12
N ALA A 100 -6.49 20.89 1.15
CA ALA A 100 -6.73 22.33 1.08
C ALA A 100 -5.68 23.06 0.21
N ARG A 101 -4.53 22.44 0.00
CA ARG A 101 -3.43 22.96 -0.80
C ARG A 101 -3.07 21.95 -1.88
N ASP A 102 -2.00 21.19 -1.65
CA ASP A 102 -1.34 20.41 -2.68
C ASP A 102 -1.51 18.92 -2.42
N VAL A 103 -1.70 18.14 -3.49
CA VAL A 103 -1.57 16.68 -3.48
C VAL A 103 -0.41 16.33 -4.40
N GLU A 104 0.62 15.71 -3.86
CA GLU A 104 1.79 15.28 -4.62
C GLU A 104 1.92 13.76 -4.65
N VAL A 105 2.02 13.19 -5.85
CA VAL A 105 2.25 11.76 -6.07
C VAL A 105 3.57 11.60 -6.81
N ARG A 106 4.56 10.98 -6.16
CA ARG A 106 5.87 10.69 -6.74
C ARG A 106 6.06 9.18 -6.84
N ALA A 107 6.52 8.72 -7.99
CA ALA A 107 6.95 7.35 -8.21
C ALA A 107 8.35 7.37 -8.87
N GLN A 108 9.25 6.50 -8.43
CA GLN A 108 10.55 6.32 -9.09
C GLN A 108 10.44 5.49 -10.37
N GLY A 109 9.46 4.57 -10.42
CA GLY A 109 9.15 3.74 -11.59
C GLY A 109 7.93 4.25 -12.37
N GLU A 110 7.04 3.33 -12.75
CA GLU A 110 5.80 3.65 -13.49
C GLU A 110 4.68 4.10 -12.54
N LEU A 111 4.02 5.22 -12.86
CA LEU A 111 2.68 5.53 -12.36
C LEU A 111 1.65 5.12 -13.43
N LYS A 112 0.78 4.16 -13.11
CA LYS A 112 -0.22 3.64 -14.03
C LYS A 112 -1.63 3.96 -13.54
N VAL A 113 -2.36 4.76 -14.31
CA VAL A 113 -3.78 5.06 -14.07
C VAL A 113 -4.60 4.40 -15.17
N LYS A 114 -5.58 3.59 -14.78
CA LYS A 114 -6.51 2.92 -15.70
C LYS A 114 -7.93 3.28 -15.32
N THR A 115 -8.70 3.73 -16.29
CA THR A 115 -10.14 3.99 -16.15
C THR A 115 -10.88 3.27 -17.26
N GLN A 116 -12.09 2.77 -16.98
CA GLN A 116 -13.00 2.28 -18.00
C GLN A 116 -13.79 3.41 -18.67
N GLY A 117 -13.93 4.54 -17.96
CA GLY A 117 -14.63 5.73 -18.43
C GLY A 117 -13.66 6.83 -18.85
N GLN A 118 -14.09 8.07 -18.66
CA GLN A 118 -13.28 9.25 -18.97
C GLN A 118 -12.33 9.60 -17.82
N MET A 119 -11.18 10.17 -18.17
CA MET A 119 -10.28 10.85 -17.23
C MET A 119 -10.40 12.35 -17.49
N HIS A 120 -10.69 13.11 -16.43
CA HIS A 120 -10.73 14.56 -16.46
C HIS A 120 -9.55 15.11 -15.66
N ILE A 121 -8.79 16.02 -16.27
CA ILE A 121 -7.69 16.73 -15.63
C ILE A 121 -7.92 18.21 -15.91
N ASP A 122 -8.25 18.95 -14.87
CA ASP A 122 -8.46 20.39 -14.94
C ASP A 122 -7.26 21.08 -14.28
N GLY A 123 -6.69 22.05 -14.98
CA GLY A 123 -5.56 22.82 -14.47
C GLY A 123 -5.30 24.04 -15.36
N GLU A 124 -4.79 25.10 -14.76
CA GLU A 124 -4.32 26.27 -15.52
C GLU A 124 -3.13 25.90 -16.41
N VAL A 125 -2.23 25.04 -15.91
CA VAL A 125 -1.06 24.53 -16.64
C VAL A 125 -0.98 23.02 -16.46
N ILE A 126 -0.90 22.29 -17.57
CA ILE A 126 -0.67 20.84 -17.60
C ILE A 126 0.57 20.59 -18.48
N ASN A 127 1.70 20.31 -17.82
CA ASN A 127 2.95 19.98 -18.51
C ASN A 127 3.07 18.47 -18.65
N LEU A 128 2.93 17.97 -19.88
CA LEU A 128 3.15 16.57 -20.21
C LEU A 128 4.45 16.43 -20.98
N ASN A 129 5.48 15.94 -20.29
CA ASN A 129 6.75 15.61 -20.93
C ASN A 129 6.75 14.12 -21.26
N GLY A 130 6.81 13.79 -22.56
CA GLY A 130 7.06 12.42 -23.01
C GLY A 130 8.55 12.16 -23.11
N GLY A 131 9.04 11.04 -22.57
CA GLY A 131 10.32 10.49 -22.98
C GLY A 131 10.24 9.92 -24.39
N ASP A 132 11.40 9.68 -25.02
CA ASP A 132 11.44 8.89 -26.25
C ASP A 132 10.83 7.50 -25.97
N ARG A 133 9.88 7.12 -26.83
CA ARG A 133 9.10 5.90 -26.72
C ARG A 133 9.26 5.03 -27.97
N SER A 134 10.28 5.32 -28.78
CA SER A 134 10.57 4.66 -30.05
C SER A 134 10.91 3.17 -29.90
N ASP A 135 11.25 2.73 -28.70
CA ASP A 135 11.50 1.33 -28.34
C ASP A 135 10.24 0.60 -27.80
N TYR A 136 9.14 1.31 -27.58
CA TYR A 136 7.90 0.70 -27.13
C TYR A 136 7.17 0.11 -28.33
N PRO A 137 6.86 -1.19 -28.32
CA PRO A 137 6.08 -1.80 -29.40
C PRO A 137 4.67 -1.20 -29.38
N ASP A 138 4.46 -0.25 -30.27
CA ASP A 138 3.18 0.39 -30.61
C ASP A 138 2.18 -0.61 -31.20
N GLY A 139 2.69 -1.71 -31.76
CA GLY A 139 1.89 -2.85 -32.19
C GLY A 139 1.34 -3.65 -31.01
N ARG A 140 0.07 -3.43 -30.65
CA ARG A 140 -0.74 -4.59 -30.25
C ARG A 140 -0.80 -5.52 -31.46
N PRO A 141 -0.29 -6.77 -31.38
CA PRO A 141 -0.47 -7.70 -32.49
C PRO A 141 -1.98 -7.90 -32.71
N GLY A 142 -2.48 -7.45 -33.87
CA GLY A 142 -3.86 -7.68 -34.31
C GLY A 142 -4.88 -6.57 -34.00
N TRP A 143 -4.49 -5.37 -33.55
CA TRP A 143 -5.44 -4.25 -33.50
C TRP A 143 -5.36 -3.41 -34.78
N THR A 144 -6.31 -3.62 -35.69
CA THR A 144 -6.64 -2.67 -36.75
C THR A 144 -7.80 -1.81 -36.26
N PRO A 145 -7.69 -0.47 -36.25
CA PRO A 145 -8.83 0.38 -35.96
C PRO A 145 -9.94 0.08 -36.98
N PRO A 146 -11.22 0.00 -36.56
CA PRO A 146 -12.31 -0.21 -37.50
C PRO A 146 -12.36 0.93 -38.52
N PRO A 147 -12.71 0.66 -39.78
CA PRO A 147 -12.90 1.70 -40.78
C PRO A 147 -13.98 2.68 -40.28
N VAL A 148 -13.65 3.97 -40.26
CA VAL A 148 -14.60 5.00 -39.85
C VAL A 148 -15.54 5.29 -41.03
N PRO A 149 -16.86 5.05 -40.91
CA PRO A 149 -17.78 5.26 -42.02
C PRO A 149 -17.81 6.73 -42.46
N GLY A 150 -17.59 6.98 -43.75
CA GLY A 150 -17.70 8.33 -44.35
C GLY A 150 -16.43 9.18 -44.33
N LEU A 151 -15.31 8.67 -43.81
CA LEU A 151 -14.01 9.29 -44.06
C LEU A 151 -13.53 8.88 -45.46
N PRO A 152 -13.17 9.83 -46.34
CA PRO A 152 -12.51 9.48 -47.60
C PRO A 152 -11.22 8.71 -47.29
N GLU A 153 -10.95 7.66 -48.06
CA GLU A 153 -9.65 6.99 -48.00
C GLU A 153 -8.57 8.05 -48.15
N MET A 154 -7.70 8.18 -47.14
CA MET A 154 -6.58 9.11 -47.27
C MET A 154 -5.77 8.68 -48.49
N PRO A 155 -5.38 9.62 -49.38
CA PRO A 155 -4.47 9.29 -50.46
C PRO A 155 -3.25 8.62 -49.83
N THR A 156 -2.89 7.45 -50.34
CA THR A 156 -1.67 6.77 -49.94
C THR A 156 -0.52 7.75 -50.16
N LEU A 157 0.06 8.25 -49.07
CA LEU A 157 1.26 9.06 -49.16
C LEU A 157 2.29 8.22 -49.93
N PRO A 158 2.91 8.75 -51.00
CA PRO A 158 3.98 8.05 -51.66
C PRO A 158 5.02 7.72 -50.59
N THR A 159 5.35 6.43 -50.47
CA THR A 159 6.46 5.97 -49.65
C THR A 159 7.74 6.55 -50.25
N HIS A 160 8.08 7.78 -49.88
CA HIS A 160 9.39 8.34 -50.08
C HIS A 160 10.33 7.56 -49.18
N HIS A 161 10.85 6.46 -49.73
CA HIS A 161 12.09 5.89 -49.25
C HIS A 161 13.18 6.88 -49.67
N GLU A 162 13.42 7.91 -48.85
CA GLU A 162 14.64 8.70 -48.95
C GLU A 162 15.74 7.95 -48.19
N PRO A 163 16.78 7.43 -48.88
CA PRO A 163 17.96 6.94 -48.20
C PRO A 163 18.85 8.14 -47.88
N GLY A 164 18.77 8.67 -46.66
CA GLY A 164 19.74 9.66 -46.19
C GLY A 164 19.21 10.68 -45.21
N CYS A 165 18.84 10.26 -44.00
CA CYS A 165 18.97 11.15 -42.84
C CYS A 165 20.26 10.77 -42.11
N ASP A 166 21.35 11.40 -42.55
CA ASP A 166 22.61 11.47 -41.85
C ASP A 166 22.42 12.40 -40.64
N CYS A 167 22.11 11.82 -39.47
CA CYS A 167 22.10 12.54 -38.21
C CYS A 167 23.54 12.74 -37.73
N GLY A 168 24.20 13.75 -38.30
CA GLY A 168 25.51 14.23 -37.88
C GLY A 168 25.56 14.48 -36.38
N HIS A 169 26.22 13.57 -35.66
CA HIS A 169 26.75 13.82 -34.33
C HIS A 169 28.12 14.48 -34.49
N ASP A 170 28.16 15.81 -34.45
CA ASP A 170 29.40 16.52 -34.16
C ASP A 170 29.66 16.44 -32.66
N HIS A 171 30.64 15.63 -32.29
CA HIS A 171 31.31 15.70 -30.99
C HIS A 171 32.53 16.60 -31.12
N HIS A 172 32.49 17.77 -30.48
CA HIS A 172 33.66 18.45 -29.97
C HIS A 172 33.38 19.08 -28.60
#